data_AF-A0A966BZD9-F1
#
_entry.id   AF-A0A966BZD9-F1
#
_cell.length_a   1.000
_cell.length_b   1.000
_cell.length_c   1.000
_cell.angle_alpha   90.00
_cell.angle_beta   90.00
_cell.angle_gamma   90.00
#
_symmetry.space_group_name_H-M   'P 1'
#
loop_
_entity.id
_entity.type
_entity.pdbx_description
1 polymer ?
#
loop_
_entity_poly.entity_id
_entity_poly.type
_entity_poly.pdbx_seq_one_letter_code
_entity_poly.pdbx_strand_id
1 'polypeptide(L)'
;MAILQNVISNEMQKFTFGNYSFVCEAYGVVSLEKLYEKSQNNSTCQESIKSFYKKNPYLQYYTESILKNQVMYHVEFKEKGCVIYVQGKKTLSEVLLEEGLAVSQPSFQDEEYNYSFLKLQQRAKSNKKGLWGEDILKSCVDSLYKDAK
;
A
#
# COMPACT_ATOMS: atom_id res chain seq x y z
N MET A 1 -0.65 -12.63 16.59
CA MET A 1 -2.00 -12.56 15.99
C MET A 1 -2.74 -11.37 16.57
N ALA A 2 -3.54 -10.65 15.79
CA ALA A 2 -4.35 -9.50 16.24
C ALA A 2 -5.71 -9.46 15.52
N ILE A 3 -6.74 -8.91 16.16
CA ILE A 3 -8.09 -8.81 15.58
C ILE A 3 -8.22 -7.50 14.82
N LEU A 4 -8.58 -7.55 13.54
CA LEU A 4 -8.84 -6.36 12.74
C LEU A 4 -10.14 -5.69 13.23
N GLN A 5 -10.06 -4.44 13.65
CA GLN A 5 -11.24 -3.66 14.03
C GLN A 5 -11.85 -2.94 12.84
N ASN A 6 -11.01 -2.28 12.04
CA ASN A 6 -11.42 -1.46 10.91
C ASN A 6 -10.25 -1.28 9.92
N VAL A 7 -10.58 -1.17 8.63
CA VAL A 7 -9.66 -0.72 7.57
C VAL A 7 -9.83 0.80 7.41
N ILE A 8 -8.79 1.56 7.76
CA ILE A 8 -8.80 3.04 7.67
C ILE A 8 -8.56 3.48 6.23
N SER A 9 -7.59 2.84 5.58
CA SER A 9 -7.26 3.02 4.16
C SER A 9 -6.64 1.74 3.60
N ASN A 10 -6.24 1.76 2.33
CA ASN A 10 -5.53 0.63 1.74
C ASN A 10 -4.23 0.28 2.49
N GLU A 11 -3.52 1.28 3.02
CA GLU A 11 -2.26 1.06 3.72
C GLU A 11 -2.40 1.05 5.25
N MET A 12 -3.47 1.62 5.81
CA MET A 12 -3.66 1.72 7.27
C MET A 12 -4.81 0.87 7.80
N GLN A 13 -4.52 0.04 8.79
CA GLN A 13 -5.49 -0.83 9.44
C GLN A 13 -5.40 -0.69 10.96
N LYS A 14 -6.56 -0.72 11.62
CA LYS A 14 -6.65 -0.67 13.08
C LYS A 14 -6.89 -2.06 13.64
N PHE A 15 -6.01 -2.49 14.54
CA PHE A 15 -6.07 -3.80 15.18
C PHE A 15 -6.21 -3.69 16.69
N THR A 16 -6.64 -4.80 17.31
CA THR A 16 -6.58 -5.01 18.75
C THR A 16 -5.85 -6.30 19.10
N PHE A 17 -5.12 -6.26 20.21
CA PHE A 17 -4.50 -7.42 20.85
C PHE A 17 -4.69 -7.33 22.36
N GLY A 18 -5.51 -8.22 22.93
CA GLY A 18 -5.99 -8.08 24.30
C GLY A 18 -6.73 -6.75 24.48
N ASN A 19 -6.28 -5.93 25.43
CA ASN A 19 -6.86 -4.61 25.71
C ASN A 19 -6.16 -3.46 24.94
N TYR A 20 -5.16 -3.76 24.11
CA TYR A 20 -4.40 -2.76 23.37
C TYR A 20 -4.96 -2.58 21.97
N SER A 21 -5.09 -1.32 21.53
CA SER A 21 -5.42 -0.96 20.15
C SER A 21 -4.21 -0.28 19.50
N PHE A 22 -3.95 -0.60 18.24
CA PHE A 22 -2.87 0.01 17.46
C PHE A 22 -3.28 0.18 16.00
N VAL A 23 -2.63 1.12 15.32
CA VAL A 23 -2.75 1.33 13.88
C VAL A 23 -1.48 0.81 13.23
N CYS A 24 -1.65 0.02 12.18
CA CYS A 24 -0.58 -0.54 11.38
C CYS A 24 -0.61 0.06 9.99
N GLU A 25 0.54 0.56 9.54
CA GLU A 25 0.79 0.93 8.14
C GLU A 25 1.46 -0.25 7.43
N ALA A 26 1.08 -0.51 6.17
CA ALA A 26 1.64 -1.60 5.37
C ALA A 26 3.17 -1.47 5.23
N TYR A 27 3.90 -2.51 5.63
CA TYR A 27 5.36 -2.46 5.70
C TYR A 27 6.04 -2.29 4.33
N GLY A 28 7.01 -1.37 4.27
CA GLY A 28 7.94 -1.25 3.15
C GLY A 28 7.39 -0.63 1.87
N VAL A 29 6.14 -0.12 1.90
CA VAL A 29 5.48 0.44 0.72
C VAL A 29 4.99 1.87 0.95
N VAL A 30 4.67 2.57 -0.14
CA VAL A 30 4.01 3.89 -0.14
C VAL A 30 2.78 3.75 -1.03
N SER A 31 1.58 3.89 -0.46
CA SER A 31 0.35 3.77 -1.26
C SER A 31 0.01 5.07 -2.00
N LEU A 32 -1.00 4.98 -2.87
CA LEU A 32 -1.60 6.14 -3.52
C LEU A 32 -2.16 7.15 -2.50
N GLU A 33 -2.74 6.70 -1.39
CA GLU A 33 -3.23 7.58 -0.31
C GLU A 33 -2.08 8.36 0.31
N LYS A 34 -0.95 7.72 0.63
CA LYS A 34 0.23 8.42 1.14
C LYS A 34 0.81 9.42 0.14
N LEU A 35 0.86 9.05 -1.14
CA LEU A 35 1.31 9.94 -2.21
C LEU A 35 0.41 11.17 -2.32
N TYR A 36 -0.90 10.95 -2.24
CA TYR A 36 -1.89 12.01 -2.24
C TYR A 36 -1.69 12.98 -1.07
N GLU A 37 -1.54 12.46 0.15
CA GLU A 37 -1.33 13.24 1.38
C GLU A 37 -0.02 14.05 1.36
N LYS A 38 1.06 13.49 0.81
CA LYS A 38 2.37 14.15 0.76
C LYS A 38 2.50 15.17 -0.38
N SER A 39 1.68 15.04 -1.42
CA SER A 39 1.75 15.92 -2.57
C SER A 39 1.18 17.31 -2.28
N GLN A 40 1.68 18.33 -2.98
CA GLN A 40 1.14 19.69 -2.85
C GLN A 40 -0.34 19.73 -3.24
N ASN A 41 -1.10 20.58 -2.55
CA ASN A 41 -2.52 20.78 -2.84
C ASN A 41 -2.74 21.21 -4.29
N ASN A 42 -3.68 20.56 -4.98
CA ASN A 42 -3.98 20.77 -6.40
C ASN A 42 -2.78 20.52 -7.35
N SER A 43 -1.83 19.70 -6.92
CA SER A 43 -0.79 19.22 -7.83
C SER A 43 -1.35 18.23 -8.85
N THR A 44 -0.66 18.09 -9.98
CA THR A 44 -0.94 17.08 -11.00
C THR A 44 -0.98 15.67 -10.41
N CYS A 45 -0.21 15.40 -9.35
CA CYS A 45 -0.27 14.13 -8.62
C CYS A 45 -1.64 13.90 -7.97
N GLN A 46 -2.14 14.85 -7.18
CA GLN A 46 -3.46 14.73 -6.53
C GLN A 46 -4.58 14.54 -7.55
N GLU A 47 -4.56 15.31 -8.63
CA GLU A 47 -5.56 15.21 -9.70
C GLU A 47 -5.52 13.86 -10.39
N SER A 48 -4.32 13.33 -10.67
CA SER A 48 -4.14 12.01 -11.28
C SER A 48 -4.69 10.91 -10.39
N ILE A 49 -4.41 10.94 -9.08
CA ILE A 49 -4.92 9.96 -8.10
C ILE A 49 -6.45 10.08 -7.97
N LYS A 50 -7.00 11.29 -7.85
CA LYS A 50 -8.46 11.51 -7.80
C LYS A 50 -9.14 10.97 -9.06
N SER A 51 -8.60 11.26 -10.24
CA SER A 51 -9.12 10.80 -11.52
C SER A 51 -9.10 9.27 -11.60
N PHE A 52 -8.01 8.65 -11.16
CA PHE A 52 -7.89 7.19 -11.10
C PHE A 52 -8.95 6.56 -10.20
N TYR A 53 -9.16 7.06 -8.98
CA TYR A 53 -10.19 6.51 -8.09
C TYR A 53 -11.60 6.81 -8.57
N LYS A 54 -11.83 7.93 -9.27
CA LYS A 54 -13.12 8.18 -9.94
C LYS A 54 -13.43 7.14 -11.01
N LYS A 55 -12.43 6.69 -11.77
CA LYS A 55 -12.57 5.63 -12.78
C LYS A 55 -12.66 4.23 -12.14
N ASN A 56 -11.97 4.03 -11.01
CA ASN A 56 -11.84 2.73 -10.33
C ASN A 56 -12.22 2.83 -8.83
N PRO A 57 -13.49 3.12 -8.49
CA PRO A 57 -13.87 3.41 -7.10
C PRO A 57 -13.65 2.24 -6.15
N TYR A 58 -13.76 1.00 -6.65
CA TYR A 58 -13.52 -0.20 -5.84
C TYR A 58 -12.06 -0.33 -5.39
N LEU A 59 -11.10 0.27 -6.11
CA LEU A 59 -9.68 0.21 -5.74
C LEU A 59 -9.34 1.13 -4.56
N GLN A 60 -10.14 2.17 -4.31
CA GLN A 60 -9.97 3.04 -3.13
C GLN A 60 -10.21 2.28 -1.81
N TYR A 61 -11.07 1.26 -1.85
CA TYR A 61 -11.44 0.42 -0.71
C TYR A 61 -10.97 -1.01 -0.89
N TYR A 62 -9.92 -1.22 -1.70
CA TYR A 62 -9.45 -2.54 -2.08
C TYR A 62 -9.13 -3.41 -0.86
N THR A 63 -8.46 -2.84 0.14
CA THR A 63 -8.09 -3.57 1.36
C THR A 63 -9.30 -4.00 2.18
N GLU A 64 -10.35 -3.18 2.21
CA GLU A 64 -11.63 -3.53 2.85
C GLU A 64 -12.34 -4.70 2.13
N SER A 65 -12.08 -4.88 0.83
CA SER A 65 -12.64 -6.01 0.08
C SER A 65 -11.94 -7.35 0.35
N ILE A 66 -10.67 -7.33 0.78
CA ILE A 66 -9.86 -8.53 1.02
C ILE A 66 -9.66 -8.85 2.50
N LEU A 67 -9.79 -7.85 3.38
CA LEU A 67 -9.76 -7.99 4.83
C LEU A 67 -11.16 -7.94 5.42
N LYS A 68 -11.39 -8.72 6.48
CA LYS A 68 -12.69 -8.78 7.16
C LYS A 68 -12.54 -8.26 8.58
N ASN A 69 -13.37 -7.30 8.95
CA ASN A 69 -13.43 -6.81 10.32
C ASN A 69 -13.82 -7.95 11.29
N GLN A 70 -13.34 -7.85 12.53
CA GLN A 70 -13.49 -8.83 13.60
C GLN A 70 -12.86 -10.21 13.31
N VAL A 71 -11.97 -10.30 12.31
CA VAL A 71 -11.18 -11.50 12.02
C VAL A 71 -9.76 -11.35 12.56
N MET A 72 -9.19 -12.47 13.00
CA MET A 72 -7.83 -12.54 13.51
C MET A 72 -6.82 -12.71 12.37
N TYR A 73 -5.79 -11.87 12.35
CA TYR A 73 -4.72 -11.88 11.36
C TYR A 73 -3.35 -12.09 12.01
N HIS A 74 -2.42 -12.66 11.25
CA HIS A 74 -1.01 -12.63 11.62
C HIS A 74 -0.45 -11.26 11.27
N VAL A 75 0.03 -10.56 12.30
CA VAL A 75 0.63 -9.23 12.21
C VAL A 75 1.99 -9.29 12.88
N GLU A 76 3.03 -8.91 12.15
CA GLU A 76 4.39 -8.73 12.67
C GLU A 76 4.76 -7.26 12.65
N PHE A 77 5.30 -6.76 13.76
CA PHE A 77 5.77 -5.38 13.85
C PHE A 77 7.19 -5.29 13.31
N LYS A 78 7.41 -4.31 12.43
CA LYS A 78 8.72 -3.90 11.93
C LYS A 78 8.91 -2.41 12.27
N GLU A 79 10.15 -1.91 12.23
CA GLU A 79 10.47 -0.55 12.72
C GLU A 79 9.60 0.58 12.13
N LYS A 80 9.13 0.44 10.89
CA LYS A 80 8.39 1.47 10.15
C LYS A 80 7.05 0.98 9.57
N GLY A 81 6.44 -0.04 10.17
CA GLY A 81 5.16 -0.56 9.72
C GLY A 81 4.89 -1.98 10.20
N CYS A 82 3.88 -2.61 9.63
CA CYS A 82 3.47 -3.96 9.98
C CYS A 82 3.40 -4.86 8.75
N VAL A 83 3.92 -6.07 8.90
CA VAL A 83 3.67 -7.15 7.96
C VAL A 83 2.34 -7.79 8.35
N ILE A 84 1.33 -7.62 7.49
CA ILE A 84 -0.02 -8.16 7.71
C ILE A 84 -0.21 -9.29 6.70
N TYR A 85 -0.32 -10.53 7.16
CA TYR A 85 -0.52 -11.66 6.25
C TYR A 85 -1.99 -11.76 5.85
N VAL A 86 -2.24 -11.72 4.55
CA VAL A 86 -3.54 -11.82 3.91
C VAL A 86 -3.62 -13.12 3.11
N GLN A 87 -4.79 -13.76 3.12
CA GLN A 87 -5.05 -14.99 2.34
C GLN A 87 -4.02 -16.12 2.60
N GLY A 88 -3.45 -16.17 3.80
CA GLY A 88 -2.58 -17.23 4.29
C GLY A 88 -1.17 -17.31 3.69
N LYS A 89 -0.82 -16.53 2.66
CA LYS A 89 0.51 -16.60 2.02
C LYS A 89 1.13 -15.26 1.60
N LYS A 90 0.32 -14.25 1.29
CA LYS A 90 0.83 -12.95 0.85
C LYS A 90 0.74 -11.95 1.98
N THR A 91 1.59 -10.94 1.96
CA THR A 91 1.44 -9.78 2.83
C THR A 91 0.53 -8.74 2.19
N LEU A 92 -0.08 -7.86 2.98
CA LEU A 92 -0.87 -6.75 2.45
C LEU A 92 -0.04 -5.90 1.49
N SER A 93 1.21 -5.59 1.85
CA SER A 93 2.16 -4.87 0.99
C SER A 93 2.33 -5.54 -0.38
N GLU A 94 2.49 -6.86 -0.42
CA GLU A 94 2.61 -7.61 -1.67
C GLU A 94 1.36 -7.49 -2.53
N VAL A 95 0.17 -7.60 -1.94
CA VAL A 95 -1.08 -7.47 -2.70
C VAL A 95 -1.26 -6.04 -3.24
N LEU A 96 -0.94 -5.02 -2.45
CA LEU A 96 -0.98 -3.62 -2.90
C LEU A 96 -0.01 -3.35 -4.06
N LEU A 97 1.21 -3.92 -3.99
CA LEU A 97 2.19 -3.81 -5.07
C LEU A 97 1.72 -4.51 -6.35
N GLU A 98 1.10 -5.69 -6.22
CA GLU A 98 0.57 -6.45 -7.34
C GLU A 98 -0.60 -5.75 -8.06
N GLU A 99 -1.44 -5.04 -7.31
CA GLU A 99 -2.53 -4.23 -7.87
C GLU A 99 -2.08 -2.82 -8.32
N GLY A 100 -0.81 -2.47 -8.11
CA GLY A 100 -0.29 -1.14 -8.43
C GLY A 100 -0.94 -0.03 -7.60
N LEU A 101 -1.40 -0.35 -6.38
CA LEU A 101 -1.93 0.61 -5.41
C LEU A 101 -0.86 1.15 -4.47
N ALA A 102 0.35 0.59 -4.54
CA ALA A 102 1.52 1.07 -3.84
C ALA A 102 2.80 0.86 -4.65
N VAL A 103 3.86 1.55 -4.25
CA VAL A 103 5.23 1.31 -4.69
C VAL A 103 6.10 0.92 -3.49
N SER A 104 7.19 0.21 -3.74
CA SER A 104 8.20 -0.02 -2.70
C SER A 104 8.77 1.32 -2.24
N GLN A 105 9.04 1.47 -0.95
CA GLN A 105 9.77 2.63 -0.44
C GLN A 105 11.16 2.67 -1.10
N PRO A 106 11.67 3.84 -1.55
CA PRO A 106 12.96 3.93 -2.23
C PRO A 106 14.15 3.44 -1.41
N SER A 107 14.12 3.67 -0.10
CA SER A 107 15.17 3.22 0.84
C SER A 107 14.83 1.89 1.51
N PHE A 108 13.93 1.09 0.92
CA PHE A 108 13.56 -0.20 1.49
C PHE A 108 14.70 -1.20 1.30
N GLN A 109 15.18 -1.74 2.41
CA GLN A 109 16.26 -2.72 2.44
C GLN A 109 15.87 -3.84 3.41
N ASP A 110 15.09 -4.80 2.92
CA ASP A 110 14.80 -6.04 3.63
C ASP A 110 14.96 -7.21 2.65
N GLU A 111 16.00 -8.02 2.84
CA GLU A 111 16.36 -9.13 1.94
C GLU A 111 15.22 -10.13 1.76
N GLU A 112 14.37 -10.29 2.77
CA GLU A 112 13.21 -11.19 2.74
C GLU A 112 12.19 -10.77 1.67
N TYR A 113 11.98 -9.45 1.51
CA TYR A 113 10.90 -8.90 0.69
C TYR A 113 11.39 -8.25 -0.62
N ASN A 114 12.66 -7.86 -0.71
CA ASN A 114 13.19 -7.12 -1.86
C ASN A 114 12.89 -7.81 -3.21
N TYR A 115 13.13 -9.12 -3.29
CA TYR A 115 12.87 -9.88 -4.51
C TYR A 115 11.37 -9.96 -4.84
N SER A 116 10.51 -10.24 -3.86
CA SER A 116 9.07 -10.35 -4.11
C SER A 116 8.47 -9.00 -4.48
N PHE A 117 8.85 -7.92 -3.80
CA PHE A 117 8.38 -6.56 -4.07
C PHE A 117 8.77 -6.09 -5.47
N LEU A 118 10.02 -6.34 -5.90
CA LEU A 118 10.47 -6.02 -7.24
C LEU A 118 9.66 -6.78 -8.29
N LYS A 119 9.49 -8.10 -8.10
CA LYS A 119 8.74 -8.95 -9.02
C LYS A 119 7.27 -8.52 -9.15
N LEU A 120 6.61 -8.18 -8.05
CA LEU A 120 5.20 -7.79 -8.04
C LEU A 120 5.00 -6.43 -8.70
N GLN A 121 5.88 -5.46 -8.46
CA GLN A 121 5.84 -4.17 -9.15
C GLN A 121 6.08 -4.33 -10.65
N GLN A 122 7.04 -5.15 -11.06
CA GLN A 122 7.26 -5.46 -12.49
C GLN A 122 6.01 -6.08 -13.12
N ARG A 123 5.34 -7.00 -12.42
CA ARG A 123 4.09 -7.60 -12.88
C ARG A 123 2.96 -6.57 -13.00
N ALA A 124 2.78 -5.70 -12.00
CA ALA A 124 1.78 -4.64 -12.04
C ALA A 124 2.05 -3.68 -13.21
N LYS A 125 3.32 -3.34 -13.45
CA LYS A 125 3.77 -2.53 -14.58
C LYS A 125 3.47 -3.15 -15.93
N SER A 126 3.86 -4.41 -16.14
CA SER A 126 3.58 -5.13 -17.40
C SER A 126 2.09 -5.24 -17.69
N ASN A 127 1.26 -5.37 -16.65
CA ASN A 127 -0.19 -5.44 -16.77
C ASN A 127 -0.88 -4.08 -16.74
N LYS A 128 -0.14 -2.97 -16.67
CA LYS A 128 -0.69 -1.59 -16.60
C LYS A 128 -1.73 -1.43 -15.48
N LYS A 129 -1.48 -2.02 -14.31
CA LYS A 129 -2.38 -1.93 -13.15
C LYS A 129 -2.13 -0.67 -12.33
N GLY A 130 -3.19 -0.13 -11.72
CA GLY A 130 -3.10 0.97 -10.76
C GLY A 130 -2.28 2.15 -11.28
N LEU A 131 -1.27 2.55 -10.49
CA LEU A 131 -0.35 3.65 -10.81
C LEU A 131 0.47 3.47 -12.10
N TRP A 132 0.54 2.25 -12.64
CA TRP A 132 1.25 1.91 -13.87
C TRP A 132 0.38 2.00 -15.13
N GLY A 133 -0.95 2.07 -14.98
CA GLY A 133 -1.88 2.20 -16.09
C GLY A 133 -2.22 3.63 -16.48
N GLU A 134 -1.91 4.59 -15.60
CA GLU A 134 -2.21 6.01 -15.73
C GLU A 134 -0.93 6.84 -15.50
N ASP A 135 -0.98 8.15 -15.75
CA ASP A 135 0.16 9.07 -15.55
C ASP A 135 0.51 9.36 -14.07
N ILE A 136 0.06 8.51 -13.14
CA ILE A 136 0.32 8.67 -11.70
C ILE A 136 1.81 8.51 -11.40
N LEU A 137 2.48 7.51 -11.97
CA LEU A 137 3.90 7.26 -11.69
C LEU A 137 4.75 8.52 -11.97
N LYS A 138 4.58 9.09 -13.16
CA LYS A 138 5.35 10.26 -13.61
C LYS A 138 5.03 11.51 -12.78
N SER A 139 3.76 11.68 -12.39
CA SER A 139 3.31 12.87 -11.67
C SER A 139 3.56 12.81 -10.15
N CYS A 140 3.59 11.61 -9.56
CA CYS A 140 3.66 11.41 -8.10
C CYS A 140 4.95 10.78 -7.58
N VAL A 141 5.60 9.93 -8.38
CA VAL A 141 6.60 8.98 -7.86
C VAL A 141 8.02 9.32 -8.32
N ASP A 142 8.18 9.99 -9.46
CA ASP A 142 9.50 10.38 -9.98
C ASP A 142 10.31 11.26 -9.02
N SER A 143 9.66 12.02 -8.13
CA SER A 143 10.34 12.78 -7.07
C SER A 143 10.89 11.89 -5.96
N LEU A 144 10.17 10.84 -5.57
CA LEU A 144 10.56 9.94 -4.48
C LEU A 144 11.88 9.21 -4.75
N TYR A 145 12.18 8.92 -6.01
CA TYR A 145 13.41 8.24 -6.41
C TYR A 145 14.57 9.19 -6.76
N LYS A 146 14.32 10.50 -6.85
CA LYS A 146 15.38 11.50 -7.06
C LYS A 146 16.15 11.82 -5.78
N ASP A 147 15.50 11.73 -4.63
CA ASP A 147 16.09 12.05 -3.32
C ASP A 147 16.80 10.84 -2.66
N ALA A 148 16.76 9.67 -3.30
CA ALA A 148 17.35 8.42 -2.79
C ALA A 148 18.77 8.14 -3.32
N LYS A 149 19.45 9.14 -3.88
CA LYS A 149 20.76 9.03 -4.53
C LYS A 149 21.85 9.81 -3.83
#